data_AF-A0A522GMD1-F1
#
_entry.id   AF-A0A522GMD1-F1
#
_cell.length_a   1.000
_cell.length_b   1.000
_cell.length_c   1.000
_cell.angle_alpha   90.00
_cell.angle_beta   90.00
_cell.angle_gamma   90.00
#
_symmetry.space_group_name_H-M   'P 1'
#
loop_
_entity.id
_entity.type
_entity.pdbx_description
1 polymer ?
#
loop_
_entity_poly.entity_id
_entity_poly.type
_entity_poly.pdbx_seq_one_letter_code
_entity_poly.pdbx_strand_id
1 'polypeptide(L)'
;MTSTSETGHAKNVANFDDLISFITGYGTAYNPTKASLKLPALQTLSTNAKNAIDSVNAAIPAYTNAVAAREVAFVPLNKLVTRVINALRATDTSSQIDESARTLIRKIQGRRATAKKTDEEMKTIAATGNEVVEISSSQMSYDSRLDNLDKLIKLLASVDLYAPNEEELKVTTLGALYNDLKTKNSNVVKAGTPLSNVRISRNDILYKANTGLVDIALDTKSYIKSLYGATSPLFKQVSKLEFKAIRT
;
A
#
# COMPACT_ATOMS: atom_id res chain seq x y z
N MET A 1 -26.89 22.88 -4.14
CA MET A 1 -25.77 23.09 -3.20
C MET A 1 -25.30 21.73 -2.72
N THR A 2 -24.21 21.24 -3.28
CA THR A 2 -23.51 20.03 -2.83
C THR A 2 -22.67 20.37 -1.59
N SER A 3 -22.52 19.41 -0.68
CA SER A 3 -21.91 19.58 0.66
C SER A 3 -20.57 20.33 0.64
N THR A 4 -20.41 21.30 1.54
CA THR A 4 -19.21 22.15 1.69
C THR A 4 -18.00 21.45 2.34
N SER A 5 -18.11 20.16 2.67
CA SER A 5 -17.06 19.38 3.34
C SER A 5 -16.32 18.41 2.42
N GLU A 6 -16.68 18.32 1.14
CA GLU A 6 -16.01 17.41 0.21
C GLU A 6 -14.57 17.90 -0.03
N THR A 7 -13.60 17.04 0.27
CA THR A 7 -12.17 17.29 0.05
C THR A 7 -11.57 16.11 -0.69
N GLY A 8 -10.58 16.36 -1.56
CA GLY A 8 -9.98 15.30 -2.37
C GLY A 8 -9.15 15.84 -3.53
N HIS A 9 -8.29 14.98 -4.10
CA HIS A 9 -7.52 15.32 -5.30
C HIS A 9 -8.44 15.75 -6.45
N ALA A 10 -9.47 14.95 -6.74
CA ALA A 10 -10.46 15.25 -7.76
C ALA A 10 -11.24 16.53 -7.45
N LYS A 11 -11.53 16.80 -6.17
CA LYS A 11 -12.25 18.02 -5.78
C LYS A 11 -11.41 19.28 -5.97
N ASN A 12 -10.10 19.24 -5.69
CA ASN A 12 -9.19 20.35 -6.04
C ASN A 12 -9.21 20.61 -7.56
N VAL A 13 -9.16 19.56 -8.38
CA VAL A 13 -9.18 19.70 -9.84
C VAL A 13 -10.52 20.27 -10.33
N ALA A 14 -11.64 19.79 -9.81
CA ALA A 14 -12.96 20.33 -10.14
C ALA A 14 -13.10 21.82 -9.75
N ASN A 15 -12.66 22.18 -8.55
CA ASN A 15 -12.66 23.59 -8.12
C ASN A 15 -11.71 24.45 -8.97
N PHE A 16 -10.64 23.87 -9.52
CA PHE A 16 -9.72 24.57 -10.43
C PHE A 16 -10.36 24.84 -11.79
N ASP A 17 -11.17 23.90 -12.30
CA ASP A 17 -11.97 24.12 -13.51
C ASP A 17 -13.02 25.21 -13.31
N ASP A 18 -13.69 25.24 -12.16
CA ASP A 18 -14.63 26.32 -11.80
C ASP A 18 -13.89 27.68 -11.79
N LEU A 19 -12.69 27.73 -11.20
CA LEU A 19 -11.85 28.93 -11.19
C LEU A 19 -11.49 29.39 -12.62
N ILE A 20 -11.08 28.46 -13.49
CA ILE A 20 -10.79 28.73 -14.91
C ILE A 20 -12.03 29.24 -15.65
N SER A 21 -13.21 28.70 -15.36
CA SER A 21 -14.47 29.13 -15.95
C SER A 21 -14.79 30.59 -15.58
N PHE A 22 -14.67 30.96 -14.31
CA PHE A 22 -14.84 32.35 -13.88
C PHE A 22 -13.82 33.30 -14.52
N ILE A 23 -12.54 32.90 -14.58
CA ILE A 23 -11.48 33.68 -15.24
C ILE A 23 -11.78 33.91 -16.72
N THR A 24 -12.29 32.89 -17.41
CA THR A 24 -12.71 33.01 -18.81
C THR A 24 -13.84 34.03 -18.95
N GLY A 25 -14.81 34.02 -18.03
CA GLY A 25 -15.89 35.01 -17.97
C GLY A 25 -15.45 36.44 -17.66
N TYR A 26 -14.31 36.62 -16.98
CA TYR A 26 -13.73 37.95 -16.73
C TYR A 26 -13.08 38.58 -17.96
N GLY A 27 -12.77 37.79 -18.99
CA GLY A 27 -12.23 38.27 -20.26
C GLY A 27 -10.95 39.06 -20.11
N THR A 28 -10.83 40.17 -20.84
CA THR A 28 -9.62 41.01 -20.90
C THR A 28 -9.26 41.70 -19.58
N ALA A 29 -10.19 41.80 -18.63
CA ALA A 29 -9.90 42.34 -17.31
C ALA A 29 -8.93 41.45 -16.52
N TYR A 30 -8.95 40.14 -16.77
CA TYR A 30 -7.98 39.21 -16.21
C TYR A 30 -6.69 39.21 -17.05
N ASN A 31 -5.65 39.92 -16.59
CA ASN A 31 -4.40 40.08 -17.32
C ASN A 31 -3.16 39.98 -16.40
N PRO A 32 -2.87 38.81 -15.81
CA PRO A 32 -1.75 38.66 -14.89
C PRO A 32 -0.40 38.71 -15.62
N THR A 33 0.60 39.30 -14.97
CA THR A 33 1.99 39.34 -15.46
C THR A 33 2.70 38.00 -15.24
N LYS A 34 2.43 37.30 -14.13
CA LYS A 34 2.99 35.98 -13.82
C LYS A 34 2.49 34.95 -14.83
N ALA A 35 3.41 34.37 -15.61
CA ALA A 35 3.09 33.48 -16.72
C ALA A 35 2.24 32.27 -16.31
N SER A 36 2.48 31.69 -15.13
CA SER A 36 1.73 30.54 -14.62
C SER A 36 0.27 30.83 -14.27
N LEU A 37 -0.12 32.10 -14.14
CA LEU A 37 -1.51 32.50 -13.86
C LEU A 37 -2.29 32.82 -15.15
N LYS A 38 -1.63 32.86 -16.32
CA LYS A 38 -2.32 33.14 -17.58
C LYS A 38 -3.26 31.99 -17.94
N LEU A 39 -4.42 32.32 -18.53
CA LEU A 39 -5.48 31.35 -18.83
C LEU A 39 -4.98 30.09 -19.57
N PRO A 40 -4.11 30.17 -20.60
CA PRO A 40 -3.58 28.97 -21.25
C PRO A 40 -2.77 28.07 -20.30
N ALA A 41 -1.96 28.65 -19.41
CA ALA A 41 -1.16 27.90 -18.44
C ALA A 41 -2.05 27.21 -17.39
N LEU A 42 -3.12 27.87 -16.94
CA LEU A 42 -4.11 27.28 -16.03
C LEU A 42 -4.83 26.09 -16.70
N GLN A 43 -5.25 26.24 -17.96
CA GLN A 43 -5.88 25.16 -18.72
C GLN A 43 -4.94 23.96 -18.89
N THR A 44 -3.67 24.18 -19.25
CA THR A 44 -2.66 23.12 -19.31
C THR A 44 -2.49 22.41 -17.96
N LEU A 45 -2.42 23.17 -16.87
CA LEU A 45 -2.29 22.59 -15.52
C LEU A 45 -3.51 21.75 -15.13
N SER A 46 -4.72 22.19 -15.48
CA SER A 46 -5.95 21.42 -15.28
C SER A 46 -5.92 20.09 -16.04
N THR A 47 -5.57 20.11 -17.33
CA THR A 47 -5.44 18.88 -18.13
C THR A 47 -4.40 17.93 -17.55
N ASN A 48 -3.23 18.43 -17.15
CA ASN A 48 -2.20 17.62 -16.53
C ASN A 48 -2.68 16.99 -15.21
N ALA A 49 -3.42 17.75 -14.40
CA ALA A 49 -3.95 17.26 -13.13
C ALA A 49 -5.00 16.15 -13.32
N LYS A 50 -5.88 16.27 -14.32
CA LYS A 50 -6.84 15.22 -14.71
C LYS A 50 -6.12 13.95 -15.15
N ASN A 51 -5.18 14.08 -16.08
CA ASN A 51 -4.38 12.95 -16.57
C ASN A 51 -3.62 12.25 -15.44
N ALA A 52 -3.11 12.99 -14.46
CA ALA A 52 -2.42 12.43 -13.31
C ALA A 52 -3.35 11.64 -12.38
N ILE A 53 -4.58 12.13 -12.16
CA ILE A 53 -5.61 11.39 -11.42
C ILE A 53 -5.98 10.10 -12.17
N ASP A 54 -6.21 10.18 -13.48
CA ASP A 54 -6.56 9.03 -14.31
C ASP A 54 -5.45 7.97 -14.33
N SER A 55 -4.19 8.41 -14.36
CA SER A 55 -3.02 7.52 -14.28
C SER A 55 -2.98 6.76 -12.95
N VAL A 56 -3.32 7.41 -11.83
CA VAL A 56 -3.45 6.74 -10.53
C VAL A 56 -4.61 5.74 -10.54
N ASN A 57 -5.77 6.15 -11.04
CA ASN A 57 -6.96 5.29 -11.13
C ASN A 57 -6.71 4.05 -12.00
N ALA A 58 -5.96 4.19 -13.08
CA ALA A 58 -5.58 3.08 -13.96
C ALA A 58 -4.58 2.11 -13.29
N ALA A 59 -3.69 2.60 -12.42
CA ALA A 59 -2.69 1.77 -11.74
C ALA A 59 -3.24 1.00 -10.51
N ILE A 60 -4.29 1.51 -9.86
CA ILE A 60 -4.86 0.90 -8.65
C ILE A 60 -5.32 -0.55 -8.87
N PRO A 61 -6.12 -0.89 -9.91
CA PRO A 61 -6.65 -2.25 -10.08
C PRO A 61 -5.56 -3.31 -10.17
N ALA A 62 -4.46 -3.04 -10.89
CA ALA A 62 -3.35 -3.98 -11.03
C ALA A 62 -2.72 -4.33 -9.66
N TYR A 63 -2.50 -3.33 -8.81
CA TYR A 63 -1.99 -3.53 -7.47
C TYR A 63 -3.00 -4.27 -6.57
N THR A 64 -4.26 -3.83 -6.55
CA THR A 64 -5.32 -4.44 -5.75
C THR A 64 -5.52 -5.92 -6.11
N ASN A 65 -5.57 -6.24 -7.40
CA ASN A 65 -5.72 -7.62 -7.87
C ASN A 65 -4.52 -8.49 -7.50
N ALA A 66 -3.30 -7.96 -7.59
CA ALA A 66 -2.09 -8.69 -7.18
C ALA A 66 -2.10 -8.96 -5.66
N VAL A 67 -2.51 -7.99 -4.84
CA VAL A 67 -2.64 -8.16 -3.38
C VAL A 67 -3.67 -9.23 -3.06
N ALA A 68 -4.88 -9.15 -3.65
CA ALA A 68 -5.94 -10.12 -3.43
C ALA A 68 -5.51 -11.54 -3.85
N ALA A 69 -4.90 -11.68 -5.03
CA ALA A 69 -4.41 -12.98 -5.52
C ALA A 69 -3.36 -13.58 -4.59
N ARG A 70 -2.43 -12.76 -4.06
CA ARG A 70 -1.43 -13.20 -3.09
C ARG A 70 -2.10 -13.61 -1.77
N GLU A 71 -2.99 -12.80 -1.23
CA GLU A 71 -3.68 -13.09 0.02
C GLU A 71 -4.40 -14.44 -0.04
N VAL A 72 -5.24 -14.63 -1.06
CA VAL A 72 -5.99 -15.87 -1.29
C VAL A 72 -5.06 -17.08 -1.38
N ALA A 73 -3.94 -16.97 -2.12
CA ALA A 73 -3.03 -18.10 -2.30
C ALA A 73 -2.30 -18.52 -1.00
N PHE A 74 -2.08 -17.60 -0.06
CA PHE A 74 -1.42 -17.89 1.21
C PHE A 74 -2.37 -18.39 2.32
N VAL A 75 -3.69 -18.31 2.13
CA VAL A 75 -4.71 -18.80 3.09
C VAL A 75 -4.55 -20.29 3.43
N PRO A 76 -4.47 -21.23 2.46
CA PRO A 76 -4.43 -22.65 2.77
C PRO A 76 -3.11 -23.12 3.39
N LEU A 77 -2.04 -22.31 3.29
CA LEU A 77 -0.67 -22.71 3.63
C LEU A 77 -0.56 -23.27 5.07
N ASN A 78 -1.21 -22.64 6.05
CA ASN A 78 -1.13 -23.07 7.45
C ASN A 78 -1.75 -24.46 7.68
N LYS A 79 -2.85 -24.76 6.99
CA LYS A 79 -3.50 -26.08 7.05
C LYS A 79 -2.63 -27.12 6.36
N LEU A 80 -2.08 -26.78 5.19
CA LEU A 80 -1.21 -27.68 4.42
C LEU A 80 0.02 -28.09 5.22
N VAL A 81 0.77 -27.13 5.79
CA VAL A 81 1.99 -27.46 6.55
C VAL A 81 1.70 -28.28 7.82
N THR A 82 0.49 -28.19 8.38
CA THR A 82 0.06 -29.08 9.47
C THR A 82 -0.09 -30.52 8.99
N ARG A 83 -0.61 -30.74 7.78
CA ARG A 83 -0.70 -32.08 7.18
C ARG A 83 0.69 -32.64 6.86
N VAL A 84 1.59 -31.80 6.34
CA VAL A 84 2.98 -32.16 6.03
C VAL A 84 3.70 -32.73 7.26
N ILE A 85 3.63 -32.08 8.42
CA ILE A 85 4.29 -32.61 9.63
C ILE A 85 3.67 -33.92 10.12
N ASN A 86 2.37 -34.10 9.96
CA ASN A 86 1.73 -35.35 10.36
C ASN A 86 2.08 -36.50 9.40
N ALA A 87 2.22 -36.21 8.11
CA ALA A 87 2.73 -37.17 7.13
C ALA A 87 4.19 -37.55 7.44
N LEU A 88 5.03 -36.58 7.79
CA LEU A 88 6.42 -36.84 8.19
C LEU A 88 6.49 -37.72 9.45
N ARG A 89 5.69 -37.43 10.48
CA ARG A 89 5.63 -38.23 11.72
C ARG A 89 5.10 -39.64 11.55
N ALA A 90 4.34 -39.90 10.49
CA ALA A 90 3.82 -41.23 10.19
C ALA A 90 4.89 -42.14 9.55
N THR A 91 6.09 -41.60 9.29
CA THR A 91 7.26 -42.35 8.82
C THR A 91 8.17 -42.74 9.98
N ASP A 92 9.09 -43.67 9.77
CA ASP A 92 10.10 -44.08 10.76
C ASP A 92 11.29 -43.10 10.89
N THR A 93 11.04 -41.79 10.71
CA THR A 93 12.08 -40.76 10.83
C THR A 93 12.43 -40.48 12.30
N SER A 94 13.61 -39.88 12.51
CA SER A 94 14.06 -39.53 13.86
C SER A 94 13.29 -38.33 14.45
N SER A 95 13.18 -38.29 15.77
CA SER A 95 12.56 -37.17 16.49
C SER A 95 13.27 -35.83 16.25
N GLN A 96 14.57 -35.86 15.93
CA GLN A 96 15.36 -34.68 15.56
C GLN A 96 14.92 -34.08 14.22
N ILE A 97 14.60 -34.93 13.23
CA ILE A 97 14.07 -34.49 11.92
C ILE A 97 12.68 -33.88 12.11
N ASP A 98 11.83 -34.53 12.89
CA ASP A 98 10.50 -34.02 13.23
C ASP A 98 10.54 -32.65 13.91
N GLU A 99 11.46 -32.43 14.85
CA GLU A 99 11.56 -31.14 15.55
C GLU A 99 12.13 -30.03 14.65
N SER A 100 13.03 -30.40 13.73
CA SER A 100 13.54 -29.49 12.70
C SER A 100 12.40 -29.02 11.79
N ALA A 101 11.58 -29.95 11.29
CA ALA A 101 10.40 -29.63 10.48
C ALA A 101 9.38 -28.81 11.28
N ARG A 102 9.11 -29.20 12.53
CA ARG A 102 8.19 -28.47 13.43
C ARG A 102 8.62 -27.02 13.64
N THR A 103 9.92 -26.76 13.78
CA THR A 103 10.47 -25.41 13.96
C THR A 103 10.19 -24.53 12.74
N LEU A 104 10.40 -25.05 11.52
CA LEU A 104 10.09 -24.33 10.28
C LEU A 104 8.58 -24.06 10.16
N ILE A 105 7.75 -25.05 10.50
CA ILE A 105 6.30 -24.93 10.43
C ILE A 105 5.75 -23.91 11.42
N ARG A 106 6.28 -23.87 12.65
CA ARG A 106 5.94 -22.83 13.63
C ARG A 106 6.18 -21.44 13.07
N LYS A 107 7.30 -21.21 12.35
CA LYS A 107 7.59 -19.93 11.70
C LYS A 107 6.61 -19.60 10.57
N ILE A 108 6.26 -20.58 9.72
CA ILE A 108 5.26 -20.40 8.65
C ILE A 108 3.88 -20.01 9.21
N GLN A 109 3.52 -20.57 10.36
CA GLN A 109 2.24 -20.36 11.05
C GLN A 109 2.23 -19.16 12.00
N GLY A 110 3.38 -18.52 12.26
CA GLY A 110 3.50 -17.44 13.24
C GLY A 110 3.35 -17.90 14.69
N ARG A 111 3.62 -19.17 14.98
CA ARG A 111 3.55 -19.75 16.34
C ARG A 111 4.90 -19.67 17.02
N ARG A 112 4.91 -19.35 18.32
CA ARG A 112 6.12 -19.37 19.14
C ARG A 112 6.48 -20.80 19.55
N ALA A 113 7.77 -21.03 19.81
CA ALA A 113 8.24 -22.26 20.45
C ALA A 113 7.89 -22.27 21.94
N THR A 114 8.07 -21.13 22.62
CA THR A 114 7.70 -20.91 24.01
C THR A 114 6.41 -20.11 24.12
N ALA A 115 5.59 -20.39 25.13
CA ALA A 115 4.40 -19.59 25.42
C ALA A 115 4.80 -18.13 25.73
N LYS A 116 3.87 -17.19 25.45
CA LYS A 116 4.02 -15.84 26.00
C LYS A 116 3.95 -15.93 27.52
N LYS A 117 4.76 -15.09 28.18
CA LYS A 117 4.63 -14.88 29.62
C LYS A 117 3.24 -14.31 29.90
N THR A 118 2.60 -14.84 30.92
CA THR A 118 1.34 -14.31 31.47
C THR A 118 1.60 -13.00 32.22
N ASP A 119 0.55 -12.22 32.45
CA ASP A 119 0.65 -10.97 33.20
C ASP A 119 1.17 -11.18 34.63
N GLU A 120 0.88 -12.35 35.23
CA GLU A 120 1.38 -12.72 36.56
C GLU A 120 2.88 -13.04 36.55
N GLU A 121 3.37 -13.74 35.53
CA GLU A 121 4.80 -14.03 35.34
C GLU A 121 5.58 -12.75 35.03
N MET A 122 5.00 -11.81 34.29
CA MET A 122 5.62 -10.50 34.05
C MET A 122 5.71 -9.67 35.34
N LYS A 123 4.67 -9.68 36.17
CA LYS A 123 4.67 -8.99 37.49
C LYS A 123 5.68 -9.58 38.45
N THR A 124 5.85 -10.90 38.48
CA THR A 124 6.85 -11.55 39.35
C THR A 124 8.28 -11.24 38.91
N ILE A 125 8.57 -11.23 37.60
CA ILE A 125 9.89 -10.85 37.08
C ILE A 125 10.20 -9.38 37.42
N ALA A 126 9.24 -8.48 37.21
CA ALA A 126 9.40 -7.06 37.55
C ALA A 126 9.61 -6.84 39.06
N ALA A 127 8.94 -7.61 39.91
CA ALA A 127 9.10 -7.55 41.37
C ALA A 127 10.49 -8.00 41.86
N THR A 128 11.20 -8.84 41.09
CA THR A 128 12.59 -9.24 41.38
C THR A 128 13.64 -8.23 40.93
N GLY A 129 13.23 -7.06 40.42
CA GLY A 129 14.13 -6.02 39.92
C GLY A 129 14.73 -6.31 38.53
N ASN A 130 14.29 -7.39 37.88
CA ASN A 130 14.73 -7.77 36.54
C ASN A 130 13.83 -7.13 35.48
N GLU A 131 14.43 -6.73 34.35
CA GLU A 131 13.68 -6.17 33.23
C GLU A 131 12.88 -7.27 32.51
N VAL A 132 11.59 -7.00 32.26
CA VAL A 132 10.73 -7.89 31.48
C VAL A 132 11.02 -7.71 30.00
N VAL A 133 12.01 -8.45 29.48
CA VAL A 133 12.29 -8.48 28.03
C VAL A 133 11.41 -9.52 27.36
N GLU A 134 10.49 -9.06 26.49
CA GLU A 134 9.75 -9.91 25.55
C GLU A 134 9.96 -9.41 24.12
N ILE A 135 10.79 -10.12 23.34
CA ILE A 135 11.01 -9.80 21.93
C ILE A 135 9.99 -10.48 21.03
N SER A 136 9.50 -9.75 20.03
CA SER A 136 8.73 -10.34 18.94
C SER A 136 9.64 -11.22 18.09
N SER A 137 9.29 -12.48 17.93
CA SER A 137 9.99 -13.45 17.08
C SER A 137 9.17 -13.85 15.85
N SER A 138 8.12 -13.09 15.53
CA SER A 138 7.19 -13.41 14.44
C SER A 138 7.86 -13.20 13.08
N GLN A 139 7.83 -14.21 12.23
CA GLN A 139 8.35 -14.20 10.86
C GLN A 139 7.20 -14.28 9.84
N MET A 140 6.15 -13.49 10.05
CA MET A 140 4.88 -13.59 9.31
C MET A 140 4.82 -12.82 7.98
N SER A 141 5.89 -12.15 7.58
CA SER A 141 5.96 -11.55 6.24
C SER A 141 5.85 -12.63 5.15
N TYR A 142 5.32 -12.28 3.97
CA TYR A 142 5.22 -13.24 2.86
C TYR A 142 6.58 -13.80 2.45
N ASP A 143 7.62 -12.96 2.45
CA ASP A 143 9.00 -13.37 2.15
C ASP A 143 9.54 -14.35 3.20
N SER A 144 9.31 -14.08 4.48
CA SER A 144 9.73 -14.98 5.55
C SER A 144 8.97 -16.31 5.53
N ARG A 145 7.67 -16.31 5.21
CA ARG A 145 6.90 -17.56 5.04
C ARG A 145 7.39 -18.37 3.84
N LEU A 146 7.74 -17.70 2.73
CA LEU A 146 8.34 -18.34 1.55
C LEU A 146 9.71 -18.96 1.87
N ASP A 147 10.59 -18.23 2.55
CA ASP A 147 11.91 -18.72 2.95
C ASP A 147 11.80 -19.96 3.86
N ASN A 148 10.91 -19.93 4.85
CA ASN A 148 10.68 -21.08 5.72
C ASN A 148 10.01 -22.26 4.99
N LEU A 149 9.14 -22.01 4.01
CA LEU A 149 8.55 -23.06 3.16
C LEU A 149 9.60 -23.73 2.27
N ASP A 150 10.49 -22.96 1.64
CA ASP A 150 11.60 -23.50 0.84
C ASP A 150 12.52 -24.39 1.69
N LYS A 151 12.88 -23.92 2.89
CA LYS A 151 13.66 -24.72 3.85
C LYS A 151 12.95 -26.01 4.25
N LEU A 152 11.63 -25.97 4.46
CA LEU A 152 10.84 -27.15 4.78
C LEU A 152 10.84 -28.14 3.61
N ILE A 153 10.63 -27.67 2.38
CA ILE A 153 10.64 -28.51 1.17
C ILE A 153 11.99 -29.19 1.00
N LYS A 154 13.10 -28.46 1.19
CA LYS A 154 14.46 -29.01 1.11
C LYS A 154 14.74 -30.05 2.19
N LEU A 155 14.24 -29.83 3.41
CA LEU A 155 14.33 -30.83 4.48
C LEU A 155 13.58 -32.11 4.08
N LEU A 156 12.34 -32.00 3.62
CA LEU A 156 11.54 -33.15 3.20
C LEU A 156 12.18 -33.90 2.03
N ALA A 157 12.76 -33.18 1.07
CA ALA A 157 13.48 -33.78 -0.06
C ALA A 157 14.74 -34.55 0.35
N SER A 158 15.33 -34.24 1.50
CA SER A 158 16.50 -34.95 2.04
C SER A 158 16.16 -36.20 2.86
N VAL A 159 14.88 -36.47 3.07
CA VAL A 159 14.39 -37.58 3.88
C VAL A 159 13.83 -38.65 2.97
N ASP A 160 14.60 -39.72 2.74
CA ASP A 160 14.21 -40.82 1.85
C ASP A 160 12.88 -41.50 2.26
N LEU A 161 12.57 -41.49 3.56
CA LEU A 161 11.33 -42.06 4.11
C LEU A 161 10.09 -41.20 3.82
N TYR A 162 10.25 -39.92 3.43
CA TYR A 162 9.13 -39.04 3.15
C TYR A 162 8.60 -39.26 1.73
N ALA A 163 7.75 -40.28 1.57
CA ALA A 163 7.13 -40.67 0.31
C ALA A 163 5.58 -40.70 0.43
N PRO A 164 4.90 -39.54 0.58
CA PRO A 164 3.45 -39.50 0.76
C PRO A 164 2.70 -39.90 -0.52
N ASN A 165 1.57 -40.57 -0.34
CA ASN A 165 0.68 -40.96 -1.44
C ASN A 165 -0.20 -39.79 -1.90
N GLU A 166 -0.54 -38.88 -0.98
CA GLU A 166 -1.35 -37.70 -1.24
C GLU A 166 -0.60 -36.69 -2.10
N GLU A 167 -1.13 -36.39 -3.28
CA GLU A 167 -0.49 -35.54 -4.27
C GLU A 167 -0.07 -34.17 -3.72
N GLU A 168 -0.92 -33.55 -2.90
CA GLU A 168 -0.67 -32.23 -2.30
C GLU A 168 0.52 -32.20 -1.31
N LEU A 169 0.92 -33.36 -0.77
CA LEU A 169 2.00 -33.47 0.22
C LEU A 169 3.34 -33.84 -0.41
N LYS A 170 3.36 -34.24 -1.68
CA LYS A 170 4.58 -34.59 -2.42
C LYS A 170 5.50 -33.37 -2.55
N VAL A 171 6.81 -33.62 -2.48
CA VAL A 171 7.85 -32.58 -2.61
C VAL A 171 7.70 -31.79 -3.91
N THR A 172 7.39 -32.47 -5.02
CA THR A 172 7.16 -31.83 -6.34
C THR A 172 6.00 -30.83 -6.29
N THR A 173 4.87 -31.22 -5.70
CA THR A 173 3.67 -30.37 -5.59
C THR A 173 3.90 -29.20 -4.63
N LEU A 174 4.60 -29.43 -3.50
CA LEU A 174 5.00 -28.36 -2.59
C LEU A 174 5.95 -27.37 -3.28
N GLY A 175 6.87 -27.86 -4.12
CA GLY A 175 7.76 -27.02 -4.94
C GLY A 175 7.00 -26.18 -5.96
N ALA A 176 6.00 -26.76 -6.64
CA ALA A 176 5.11 -26.02 -7.54
C ALA A 176 4.33 -24.92 -6.79
N LEU A 177 3.79 -25.24 -5.61
CA LEU A 177 3.13 -24.27 -4.74
C LEU A 177 4.09 -23.15 -4.32
N TYR A 178 5.32 -23.46 -3.90
CA TYR A 178 6.32 -22.46 -3.55
C TYR A 178 6.56 -21.47 -4.71
N ASN A 179 6.75 -21.97 -5.93
CA ASN A 179 6.98 -21.13 -7.11
C ASN A 179 5.77 -20.25 -7.44
N ASP A 180 4.55 -20.78 -7.29
CA ASP A 180 3.32 -20.02 -7.45
C ASP A 180 3.20 -18.89 -6.42
N LEU A 181 3.39 -19.19 -5.13
CA LEU A 181 3.36 -18.20 -4.05
C LEU A 181 4.44 -17.12 -4.23
N LYS A 182 5.64 -17.51 -4.65
CA LYS A 182 6.75 -16.60 -4.97
C LYS A 182 6.40 -15.67 -6.13
N THR A 183 5.80 -16.20 -7.19
CA THR A 183 5.36 -15.43 -8.35
C THR A 183 4.29 -14.41 -7.95
N LYS A 184 3.26 -14.84 -7.20
CA LYS A 184 2.21 -13.95 -6.70
C LYS A 184 2.74 -12.86 -5.78
N ASN A 185 3.72 -13.18 -4.92
CA ASN A 185 4.38 -12.16 -4.09
C ASN A 185 5.18 -11.15 -4.93
N SER A 186 5.93 -11.61 -5.93
CA SER A 186 6.65 -10.74 -6.86
C SER A 186 5.71 -9.82 -7.66
N ASN A 187 4.53 -10.32 -8.06
CA ASN A 187 3.54 -9.52 -8.79
C ASN A 187 3.04 -8.32 -7.98
N VAL A 188 2.90 -8.44 -6.65
CA VAL A 188 2.55 -7.30 -5.77
C VAL A 188 3.64 -6.23 -5.82
N VAL A 189 4.91 -6.61 -5.73
CA VAL A 189 6.05 -5.68 -5.81
C VAL A 189 6.11 -4.99 -7.17
N LYS A 190 5.94 -5.77 -8.24
CA LYS A 190 5.92 -5.27 -9.63
C LYS A 190 4.77 -4.29 -9.87
N ALA A 191 3.58 -4.53 -9.32
CA ALA A 191 2.43 -3.63 -9.45
C ALA A 191 2.52 -2.41 -8.53
N GLY A 192 3.18 -2.53 -7.38
CA GLY A 192 3.33 -1.43 -6.41
C GLY A 192 4.22 -0.30 -6.91
N THR A 193 5.28 -0.62 -7.66
CA THR A 193 6.24 0.38 -8.16
C THR A 193 5.58 1.40 -9.12
N PRO A 194 4.86 0.97 -10.19
CA PRO A 194 4.12 1.90 -11.04
C PRO A 194 3.10 2.74 -10.28
N LEU A 195 2.33 2.14 -9.36
CA LEU A 195 1.35 2.86 -8.54
C LEU A 195 2.01 3.95 -7.69
N SER A 196 3.17 3.66 -7.09
CA SER A 196 3.94 4.65 -6.34
C SER A 196 4.41 5.80 -7.23
N ASN A 197 4.95 5.50 -8.41
CA ASN A 197 5.45 6.53 -9.34
C ASN A 197 4.35 7.47 -9.83
N VAL A 198 3.18 6.95 -10.19
CA VAL A 198 2.05 7.79 -10.62
C VAL A 198 1.49 8.63 -9.47
N ARG A 199 1.54 8.15 -8.22
CA ARG A 199 1.17 8.94 -7.03
C ARG A 199 2.15 10.09 -6.79
N ILE A 200 3.46 9.85 -6.95
CA ILE A 200 4.49 10.90 -6.86
C ILE A 200 4.24 11.96 -7.93
N SER A 201 4.07 11.56 -9.20
CA SER A 201 3.79 12.49 -10.30
C SER A 201 2.52 13.32 -10.07
N ARG A 202 1.44 12.69 -9.61
CA ARG A 202 0.22 13.40 -9.21
C ARG A 202 0.49 14.40 -8.09
N ASN A 203 1.25 14.02 -7.06
CA ASN A 203 1.57 14.91 -5.95
C ASN A 203 2.42 16.10 -6.41
N ASP A 204 3.36 15.89 -7.33
CA ASP A 204 4.15 16.98 -7.93
C ASP A 204 3.26 17.96 -8.70
N ILE A 205 2.33 17.44 -9.51
CA ILE A 205 1.42 18.28 -10.30
C ILE A 205 0.44 19.05 -9.40
N LEU A 206 -0.07 18.43 -8.33
CA LEU A 206 -1.09 19.06 -7.48
C LEU A 206 -0.52 19.93 -6.36
N TYR A 207 0.63 19.57 -5.80
CA TYR A 207 1.07 20.03 -4.47
C TYR A 207 2.52 20.49 -4.40
N LYS A 208 3.29 20.46 -5.49
CA LYS A 208 4.66 20.99 -5.48
C LYS A 208 4.64 22.49 -5.17
N ALA A 209 5.52 22.90 -4.26
CA ALA A 209 5.62 24.30 -3.86
C ALA A 209 5.80 25.22 -5.07
N ASN A 210 5.02 26.31 -5.12
CA ASN A 210 4.99 27.37 -6.13
C ASN A 210 4.53 26.97 -7.54
N THR A 211 4.52 25.68 -7.89
CA THR A 211 4.19 25.22 -9.25
C THR A 211 2.98 24.30 -9.31
N GLY A 212 2.61 23.69 -8.19
CA GLY A 212 1.48 22.78 -8.09
C GLY A 212 0.13 23.48 -8.18
N LEU A 213 -0.89 22.75 -8.61
CA LEU A 213 -2.25 23.26 -8.79
C LEU A 213 -2.78 24.04 -7.59
N VAL A 214 -2.55 23.57 -6.36
CA VAL A 214 -3.05 24.27 -5.16
C VAL A 214 -2.43 25.66 -5.04
N ASP A 215 -1.11 25.77 -5.11
CA ASP A 215 -0.42 27.06 -4.97
C ASP A 215 -0.79 28.02 -6.11
N ILE A 216 -0.83 27.52 -7.35
CA ILE A 216 -1.25 28.29 -8.51
C ILE A 216 -2.69 28.79 -8.37
N ALA A 217 -3.61 27.97 -7.85
CA ALA A 217 -4.98 28.36 -7.61
C ALA A 217 -5.09 29.46 -6.53
N LEU A 218 -4.31 29.35 -5.44
CA LEU A 218 -4.29 30.36 -4.38
C LEU A 218 -3.69 31.69 -4.86
N ASP A 219 -2.61 31.65 -5.64
CA ASP A 219 -2.03 32.84 -6.29
C ASP A 219 -3.02 33.49 -7.26
N THR A 220 -3.72 32.68 -8.04
CA THR A 220 -4.75 33.14 -8.97
C THR A 220 -5.88 33.85 -8.22
N LYS A 221 -6.36 33.29 -7.10
CA LYS A 221 -7.35 33.95 -6.24
C LYS A 221 -6.82 35.28 -5.67
N SER A 222 -5.55 35.32 -5.26
CA SER A 222 -4.92 36.55 -4.76
C SER A 222 -4.85 37.63 -5.83
N TYR A 223 -4.53 37.27 -7.08
CA TYR A 223 -4.55 38.20 -8.20
C TYR A 223 -5.96 38.72 -8.47
N ILE A 224 -6.98 37.86 -8.54
CA ILE A 224 -8.38 38.27 -8.71
C ILE A 224 -8.82 39.21 -7.57
N LYS A 225 -8.38 38.95 -6.33
CA LYS A 225 -8.63 39.82 -5.17
C LYS A 225 -8.00 41.20 -5.35
N SER A 226 -6.77 41.27 -5.88
CA SER A 226 -6.10 42.55 -6.15
C SER A 226 -6.77 43.35 -7.26
N LEU A 227 -7.34 42.67 -8.27
CA LEU A 227 -7.98 43.29 -9.42
C LEU A 227 -9.34 43.92 -9.06
N TYR A 228 -10.17 43.21 -8.28
CA TYR A 228 -11.55 43.63 -8.01
C TYR A 228 -11.81 44.07 -6.56
N GLY A 229 -10.88 43.81 -5.64
CA GLY A 229 -11.07 44.03 -4.21
C GLY A 229 -11.81 42.90 -3.49
N ALA A 230 -11.57 42.80 -2.18
CA ALA A 230 -12.04 41.68 -1.34
C ALA A 230 -13.57 41.58 -1.18
N THR A 231 -14.29 42.68 -1.35
CA THR A 231 -15.75 42.75 -1.15
C THR A 231 -16.54 42.60 -2.46
N SER A 232 -15.86 42.63 -3.61
CA SER A 232 -16.48 42.57 -4.93
C SER A 232 -17.26 41.27 -5.16
N PRO A 233 -18.44 41.34 -5.80
CA PRO A 233 -19.16 40.15 -6.25
C PRO A 233 -18.31 39.20 -7.10
N LEU A 234 -17.42 39.74 -7.95
CA LEU A 234 -16.54 38.95 -8.82
C LEU A 234 -15.55 38.13 -7.98
N PHE A 235 -14.86 38.74 -7.02
CA PHE A 235 -13.98 37.98 -6.12
C PHE A 235 -14.76 36.96 -5.26
N LYS A 236 -15.99 37.29 -4.86
CA LYS A 236 -16.83 36.37 -4.07
C LYS A 236 -17.16 35.06 -4.81
N GLN A 237 -17.26 35.07 -6.14
CA GLN A 237 -17.46 33.86 -6.96
C GLN A 237 -16.35 32.83 -6.73
N VAL A 238 -15.09 33.29 -6.73
CA VAL A 238 -13.92 32.41 -6.60
C VAL A 238 -13.48 32.20 -5.16
N SER A 239 -13.84 33.10 -4.24
CA SER A 239 -13.41 33.07 -2.84
C SER A 239 -13.81 31.76 -2.12
N LYS A 240 -14.96 31.20 -2.47
CA LYS A 240 -15.53 29.98 -1.89
C LYS A 240 -14.91 28.68 -2.42
N LEU A 241 -14.15 28.75 -3.51
CA LEU A 241 -13.45 27.59 -4.06
C LEU A 241 -12.28 27.24 -3.14
N GLU A 242 -12.36 26.09 -2.47
CA GLU A 242 -11.33 25.62 -1.54
C GLU A 242 -10.27 24.78 -2.26
N PHE A 243 -9.00 25.04 -1.93
CA PHE A 243 -7.86 24.26 -2.41
C PHE A 243 -7.04 23.83 -1.19
N LYS A 244 -6.86 22.52 -1.02
CA LYS A 244 -6.13 21.96 0.13
C LYS A 244 -5.05 20.99 -0.34
N ALA A 245 -3.84 21.15 0.18
CA ALA A 245 -2.82 20.13 0.05
C ALA A 245 -3.24 18.89 0.83
N ILE A 246 -3.26 17.73 0.17
CA ILE A 246 -3.64 16.45 0.79
C ILE A 246 -2.37 15.64 0.94
N ARG A 247 -2.04 15.29 2.18
CA ARG A 247 -0.95 14.35 2.46
C ARG A 247 -1.40 12.96 2.03
N THR A 248 -0.64 12.33 1.13
CA THR A 248 -0.78 10.92 0.73
C THR A 248 0.58 10.27 0.74
#